data_AF-A0A939BPY6-F1
#
_entry.id   AF-A0A939BPY6-F1
#
_cell.length_a   1.000
_cell.length_b   1.000
_cell.length_c   1.000
_cell.angle_alpha   90.00
_cell.angle_beta   90.00
_cell.angle_gamma   90.00
#
_symmetry.space_group_name_H-M   'P 1'
#
loop_
_entity.id
_entity.type
_entity.pdbx_description
1 polymer ?
#
loop_
_entity_poly.entity_id
_entity_poly.type
_entity_poly.pdbx_seq_one_letter_code
_entity_poly.pdbx_strand_id
1 'polypeptide(L)' 'MSPCIDPAGRDEEEVETEETAQPVIKKAKVEKEASVGVEAPDFEATALIDGDFEQVKLSDYAGQWVVLCFFPADFTFV' A
#
# COMPACT_ATOMS: atom_id res chain seq x y z
N MET A 1 -53.53 18.38 -27.55
CA MET A 1 -53.33 18.03 -26.14
C MET A 1 -51.96 17.38 -26.00
N SER A 2 -51.07 17.94 -25.18
CA SER A 2 -49.79 17.31 -24.82
C SER A 2 -50.02 15.99 -24.08
N PRO A 3 -48.99 15.12 -24.06
CA PRO A 3 -48.30 14.93 -22.78
C PRO A 3 -46.80 15.10 -22.93
N CYS A 4 -46.22 15.79 -21.94
CA CYS A 4 -44.80 16.01 -21.76
C CYS A 4 -44.14 14.69 -21.34
N ILE A 5 -42.95 14.43 -21.88
CA ILE A 5 -42.04 13.41 -21.37
C ILE A 5 -40.70 14.12 -21.12
N ASP A 6 -40.24 14.06 -19.89
CA ASP A 6 -39.07 14.82 -19.43
C ASP A 6 -37.75 14.18 -19.89
N PRO A 7 -36.80 14.94 -20.46
CA PRO A 7 -35.44 14.46 -20.67
C PRO A 7 -34.68 14.50 -19.34
N ALA A 8 -34.31 13.33 -18.82
CA ALA A 8 -33.55 13.22 -17.59
C ALA A 8 -32.08 13.67 -17.77
N GLY A 9 -31.69 14.69 -16.97
CA GLY A 9 -30.32 15.06 -16.55
C GLY A 9 -29.51 15.79 -17.62
N ARG A 10 -29.35 17.12 -17.66
CA ARG A 10 -29.09 18.16 -16.64
C ARG A 10 -27.70 18.06 -15.98
N ASP A 11 -26.80 18.86 -16.57
CA ASP A 11 -25.64 19.59 -16.04
C ASP A 11 -24.41 18.79 -15.56
N GLU A 12 -23.45 18.59 -16.47
CA GLU A 12 -22.03 18.52 -16.11
C GLU A 12 -21.51 19.97 -16.05
N GLU A 13 -21.58 20.56 -14.86
CA GLU A 13 -21.00 21.86 -14.55
C GLU A 13 -19.52 21.68 -14.16
N GLU A 14 -18.64 22.33 -14.91
CA GLU A 14 -17.23 22.52 -14.56
C GLU A 14 -17.07 23.77 -13.68
N VAL A 15 -16.17 23.69 -12.69
CA VAL A 15 -15.24 24.73 -12.18
C VAL A 15 -15.20 24.86 -10.64
N GLU A 16 -13.97 24.67 -10.14
CA GLU A 16 -13.24 25.25 -8.98
C GLU A 16 -14.06 25.94 -7.87
N THR A 17 -13.80 25.80 -6.56
CA THR A 17 -12.52 26.03 -5.85
C THR A 17 -12.74 25.70 -4.36
N GLU A 18 -11.64 25.65 -3.61
CA GLU A 18 -11.55 25.96 -2.17
C GLU A 18 -11.68 24.81 -1.16
N GLU A 19 -10.48 24.28 -0.85
CA GLU A 19 -9.96 24.07 0.49
C GLU A 19 -10.97 24.24 1.65
N THR A 20 -11.38 23.12 2.26
CA THR A 20 -11.69 23.12 3.68
C THR A 20 -10.92 21.98 4.32
N ALA A 21 -9.88 22.37 5.06
CA ALA A 21 -9.09 21.48 5.90
C ALA A 21 -9.99 20.72 6.88
N GLN A 22 -10.04 19.40 6.72
CA GLN A 22 -10.35 18.46 7.79
C GLN A 22 -9.34 17.31 7.70
N PRO A 23 -8.69 16.92 8.81
CA PRO A 23 -7.73 15.83 8.80
C PRO A 23 -8.50 14.53 8.61
N VAL A 24 -8.57 14.06 7.36
CA VAL A 24 -8.96 12.68 7.11
C VAL A 24 -7.77 11.85 7.61
N ILE A 25 -7.82 11.45 8.87
CA ILE A 25 -7.04 10.30 9.33
C ILE A 25 -7.59 9.13 8.52
N LYS A 26 -7.03 8.94 7.33
CA LYS A 26 -7.18 7.73 6.54
C LYS A 26 -6.75 6.63 7.50
N LYS A 27 -7.70 5.79 7.92
CA LYS A 27 -7.38 4.59 8.68
C LYS A 27 -6.29 3.88 7.90
N ALA A 28 -5.09 3.83 8.47
CA ALA A 28 -3.99 3.08 7.91
C ALA A 28 -4.53 1.67 7.71
N LYS A 29 -4.52 1.21 6.45
CA LYS A 29 -4.82 -0.17 6.09
C LYS A 29 -3.87 -1.03 6.93
N VAL A 30 -4.42 -1.72 7.94
CA VAL A 30 -3.63 -2.62 8.78
C VAL A 30 -3.27 -3.80 7.90
N GLU A 31 -2.12 -3.70 7.26
CA GLU A 31 -1.48 -4.84 6.61
C GLU A 31 -1.15 -5.84 7.71
N LYS A 32 -1.42 -7.12 7.46
CA LYS A 32 -1.49 -8.18 8.49
C LYS A 32 -0.27 -8.15 9.42
N GLU A 33 -0.50 -8.10 10.72
CA GLU A 33 0.56 -8.13 11.72
C GLU A 33 1.21 -9.51 11.81
N ALA A 34 2.53 -9.55 12.01
CA ALA A 34 3.27 -10.80 12.16
C ALA A 34 2.81 -11.55 13.43
N SER A 35 2.35 -12.79 13.27
CA SER A 35 1.86 -13.64 14.36
C SER A 35 2.39 -15.06 14.20
N VAL A 36 2.67 -15.74 15.31
CA VAL A 36 3.22 -17.10 15.30
C VAL A 36 2.18 -18.12 14.84
N GLY A 37 2.60 -19.08 14.01
CA GLY A 37 1.73 -20.16 13.52
C GLY A 37 0.79 -19.75 12.39
N VAL A 38 0.85 -18.49 11.97
CA VAL A 38 0.14 -17.96 10.80
C VAL A 38 1.16 -17.69 9.70
N GLU A 39 0.69 -17.62 8.46
CA GLU A 39 1.55 -17.26 7.32
C GLU A 39 2.15 -15.87 7.54
N ALA A 40 3.46 -15.76 7.33
CA ALA A 40 4.18 -14.51 7.49
C ALA A 40 3.66 -13.47 6.49
N PRO A 41 3.57 -12.18 6.88
CA PRO A 41 3.19 -11.12 5.95
C PRO A 41 4.18 -11.05 4.79
N ASP A 42 3.67 -11.14 3.57
CA ASP A 42 4.51 -11.01 2.37
C ASP A 42 5.03 -9.57 2.27
N PHE A 43 6.27 -9.44 1.81
CA PHE A 43 6.90 -8.15 1.56
C PHE A 43 7.72 -8.22 0.28
N GLU A 44 7.93 -7.05 -0.33
CA GLU A 44 8.76 -6.88 -1.50
C GLU A 44 9.75 -5.74 -1.21
N ALA A 45 11.05 -6.00 -1.39
CA ALA A 45 12.10 -5.03 -1.12
C ALA A 45 13.25 -5.16 -2.11
N THR A 46 13.97 -4.07 -2.34
CA THR A 46 15.24 -4.12 -3.09
C THR A 46 16.36 -4.55 -2.15
N ALA A 47 17.09 -5.58 -2.51
CA ALA A 47 18.22 -6.13 -1.75
C ALA A 47 19.51 -6.04 -2.56
N LEU A 48 20.64 -5.97 -1.87
CA LEU A 48 21.97 -6.11 -2.48
C LEU A 48 22.42 -7.57 -2.34
N ILE A 49 22.50 -8.29 -3.46
CA ILE A 49 22.89 -9.71 -3.52
C ILE A 49 24.10 -9.81 -4.46
N ASP A 50 25.19 -10.40 -3.97
CA ASP A 50 26.44 -10.59 -4.72
C ASP A 50 27.00 -9.32 -5.41
N GLY A 51 26.66 -8.14 -4.89
CA GLY A 51 27.10 -6.83 -5.40
C GLY A 51 26.11 -6.13 -6.34
N ASP A 52 25.00 -6.78 -6.67
CA ASP A 52 23.95 -6.25 -7.55
C ASP A 52 22.64 -6.01 -6.79
N PHE A 53 21.86 -5.04 -7.26
CA PHE A 53 20.55 -4.74 -6.69
C PHE A 53 19.47 -5.59 -7.36
N GLU A 54 18.77 -6.38 -6.56
CA GLU A 54 17.70 -7.27 -7.01
C GLU A 54 16.40 -7.00 -6.24
N GLN A 55 15.26 -7.29 -6.88
CA GLN A 55 13.96 -7.24 -6.24
C GLN A 55 13.68 -8.59 -5.59
N VAL A 56 13.47 -8.62 -4.28
CA VAL A 56 13.18 -9.85 -3.53
C VAL A 56 11.78 -9.82 -2.92
N LYS A 57 11.12 -10.99 -2.90
CA LYS A 57 9.87 -11.20 -2.18
C LYS A 57 10.01 -12.32 -1.17
N LEU A 58 9.27 -12.25 -0.06
CA LEU A 58 9.27 -13.35 0.90
C LEU A 58 8.69 -14.63 0.27
N SER A 59 7.70 -14.48 -0.60
CA SER A 59 7.07 -15.57 -1.36
C SER A 59 8.03 -16.33 -2.30
N ASP A 60 9.13 -15.72 -2.74
CA ASP A 60 10.13 -16.39 -3.60
C ASP A 60 10.86 -17.54 -2.87
N TYR A 61 10.87 -17.51 -1.53
CA TYR A 61 11.53 -18.49 -0.67
C TYR A 61 10.59 -19.58 -0.13
N ALA A 62 9.40 -19.73 -0.71
CA ALA A 62 8.43 -20.73 -0.29
C ALA A 62 9.00 -22.16 -0.35
N GLY A 63 8.75 -22.95 0.70
CA GLY A 63 9.26 -24.33 0.82
C GLY A 63 10.67 -24.44 1.40
N GLN A 64 11.31 -23.32 1.74
CA GLN A 64 12.58 -23.28 2.45
C GLN A 64 12.41 -22.64 3.84
N TRP A 65 13.30 -22.97 4.77
CA TRP A 65 13.36 -22.25 6.05
C TRP A 65 14.07 -20.91 5.85
N VAL A 66 13.40 -19.83 6.27
CA VAL A 66 13.91 -18.46 6.17
C VAL A 66 14.07 -17.88 7.57
N VAL A 67 15.20 -17.21 7.81
CA VAL A 67 15.44 -16.41 9.02
C VAL A 67 15.52 -14.94 8.61
N LEU A 68 14.61 -14.11 9.10
CA LEU A 68 14.57 -12.68 8.83
C LEU A 68 14.96 -11.89 10.08
N CYS A 69 16.01 -11.08 9.99
CA CYS A 69 16.48 -10.24 11.09
C CYS A 69 16.39 -8.77 10.70
N PHE A 70 15.76 -7.96 11.55
CA PHE A 70 15.79 -6.51 11.44
C PHE A 70 16.89 -5.96 12.35
N PHE A 71 17.73 -5.09 11.81
CA PHE A 71 18.77 -4.39 12.56
C PHE A 71 18.54 -2.88 12.47
N PRO A 72 18.97 -2.09 13.47
CA PRO A 72 18.49 -0.71 13.63
C PRO A 72 19.06 0.28 12.61
N ALA A 73 20.35 0.16 12.25
CA ALA A 73 21.00 1.04 11.28
C ALA A 73 22.37 0.49 10.86
N ASP A 74 22.80 0.84 9.65
CA ASP A 74 24.16 0.63 9.15
C ASP A 74 25.14 1.65 9.75
N PHE A 75 26.42 1.28 9.83
CA PHE A 75 27.53 2.17 10.27
C PHE A 75 27.32 2.84 11.63
N THR A 76 26.86 2.08 12.62
CA THR A 76 26.79 2.55 14.00
C THR A 76 28.16 2.48 14.69
N PHE A 77 28.32 3.21 15.79
CA PHE A 77 29.61 3.29 16.51
C PHE A 77 29.91 1.99 17.25
N VAL A 78 31.16 1.53 17.12
CA VAL A 78 31.79 0.49 17.96
C VAL A 78 32.76 1.12 18.96
#